data_AF-A0A4Z0C7V3-F1
#
_entry.id   AF-A0A4Z0C7V3-F1
#
_cell.length_a   1.000
_cell.length_b   1.000
_cell.length_c   1.000
_cell.angle_alpha   90.00
_cell.angle_beta   90.00
_cell.angle_gamma   90.00
#
_symmetry.space_group_name_H-M   'P 1'
#
loop_
_entity.id
_entity.type
_entity.pdbx_description
1 polymer ?
#
loop_
_entity_poly.entity_id
_entity_poly.type
_entity_poly.pdbx_seq_one_letter_code
_entity_poly.pdbx_strand_id
1 'polypeptide(L)'
;MLFNIAVHHGPEYLLVVCAGRSTLADLLGAADLIARIAAVRGYRRALIDLTATEPELAFTEHLQLGAHVAASLASLDRVSTVVSPRYRTGVSEKAAQKEGLRLRTFTSLEEAQAWMRDAPGKTATSSVS
;
A
#
# COMPACT_ATOMS: atom_id res chain seq x y z
N MET A 1 -21.89 -6.65 -0.82
CA MET A 1 -20.73 -7.36 -1.40
C MET A 1 -19.72 -7.59 -0.29
N LEU A 2 -19.04 -8.74 -0.30
CA LEU A 2 -17.95 -9.05 0.62
C LEU A 2 -16.70 -8.26 0.22
N PHE A 3 -15.82 -7.96 1.18
CA PHE A 3 -14.47 -7.47 0.92
C PHE A 3 -13.59 -8.63 0.45
N ASN A 4 -12.90 -8.47 -0.67
CA ASN A 4 -12.00 -9.49 -1.21
C ASN A 4 -10.62 -8.91 -1.52
N ILE A 5 -9.61 -9.75 -1.37
CA ILE A 5 -8.21 -9.42 -1.66
C ILE A 5 -7.69 -10.46 -2.65
N ALA A 6 -7.21 -10.01 -3.81
CA ALA A 6 -6.47 -10.82 -4.76
C ALA A 6 -4.99 -10.42 -4.72
N VAL A 7 -4.10 -11.41 -4.74
CA VAL A 7 -2.65 -11.20 -4.69
C VAL A 7 -2.03 -11.73 -5.98
N HIS A 8 -1.30 -10.87 -6.66
CA HIS A 8 -0.60 -11.16 -7.90
C HIS A 8 0.91 -10.99 -7.67
N HIS A 9 1.65 -12.08 -7.92
CA HIS A 9 3.10 -12.12 -7.80
C HIS A 9 3.75 -11.53 -9.05
N GLY A 10 4.01 -10.21 -9.02
CA GLY A 10 4.74 -9.54 -10.08
C GLY A 10 6.26 -9.80 -10.00
N PRO A 11 7.00 -9.54 -11.10
CA PRO A 11 8.45 -9.70 -11.13
C PRO A 11 9.20 -8.63 -10.30
N GLU A 12 8.65 -7.41 -10.20
CA GLU A 12 9.33 -6.27 -9.56
C GLU A 12 8.67 -5.81 -8.25
N TYR A 13 7.36 -6.07 -8.11
CA TYR A 13 6.57 -5.67 -6.95
C TYR A 13 5.41 -6.64 -6.75
N LEU A 14 4.92 -6.68 -5.52
CA LEU A 14 3.69 -7.37 -5.18
C LEU A 14 2.49 -6.52 -5.63
N LEU A 15 1.63 -7.06 -6.48
CA LEU A 15 0.37 -6.41 -6.85
C LEU A 15 -0.74 -6.99 -5.98
N VAL A 16 -1.48 -6.14 -5.27
CA VAL A 16 -2.65 -6.55 -4.49
C VAL A 16 -3.85 -5.75 -4.95
N VAL A 17 -4.95 -6.45 -5.24
CA VAL A 17 -6.20 -5.85 -5.69
C VAL A 17 -7.26 -6.10 -4.63
N CYS A 18 -7.83 -5.03 -4.09
CA CYS A 18 -8.92 -5.09 -3.13
C CYS A 18 -10.22 -4.60 -3.77
N ALA A 19 -11.32 -5.29 -3.49
CA ALA A 19 -12.64 -4.89 -3.98
C ALA A 19 -13.73 -5.13 -2.92
N GLY A 20 -14.84 -4.40 -3.07
CA GLY A 20 -15.99 -4.46 -2.18
C GLY A 20 -15.98 -3.41 -1.08
N ARG A 21 -17.02 -3.44 -0.24
CA ARG A 21 -17.16 -2.55 0.92
C ARG A 21 -16.15 -2.96 1.98
N SER A 22 -15.43 -1.99 2.54
CA SER A 22 -14.41 -2.25 3.55
C SER A 22 -14.57 -1.34 4.76
N THR A 23 -14.31 -1.92 5.92
CA THR A 23 -14.16 -1.22 7.20
C THR A 23 -12.69 -0.90 7.46
N LEU A 24 -12.41 -0.17 8.54
CA LEU A 24 -11.03 0.01 9.01
C LEU A 24 -10.35 -1.35 9.26
N ALA A 25 -11.01 -2.28 9.95
CA ALA A 25 -10.43 -3.58 10.30
C ALA A 25 -10.00 -4.39 9.06
N ASP A 26 -10.80 -4.34 8.00
CA ASP A 26 -10.50 -4.99 6.72
C ASP A 26 -9.21 -4.44 6.08
N LEU A 27 -9.05 -3.12 6.11
CA LEU A 27 -7.90 -2.44 5.52
C LEU A 27 -6.63 -2.62 6.35
N LEU A 28 -6.74 -2.68 7.68
CA LEU A 28 -5.63 -3.05 8.56
C LEU A 28 -5.18 -4.49 8.29
N GLY A 29 -6.13 -5.42 8.21
CA GLY A 29 -5.86 -6.83 7.88
C GLY A 29 -5.23 -6.99 6.50
N ALA A 30 -5.67 -6.21 5.51
CA ALA A 30 -5.04 -6.18 4.19
C ALA A 30 -3.58 -5.71 4.26
N ALA A 31 -3.29 -4.64 5.00
CA ALA A 31 -1.92 -4.15 5.18
C ALA A 31 -1.00 -5.21 5.81
N ASP A 32 -1.48 -5.92 6.83
CA ASP A 32 -0.71 -6.97 7.52
C ASP A 32 -0.48 -8.19 6.62
N LEU A 33 -1.49 -8.58 5.83
CA LEU A 33 -1.35 -9.63 4.83
C LEU A 33 -0.30 -9.28 3.79
N ILE A 34 -0.34 -8.05 3.25
CA ILE A 34 0.63 -7.53 2.29
C ILE A 34 2.04 -7.56 2.90
N ALA A 35 2.20 -7.05 4.11
CA ALA A 35 3.46 -7.03 4.83
C ALA A 35 4.05 -8.45 4.96
N ARG A 36 3.22 -9.40 5.40
CA ARG A 36 3.63 -10.79 5.61
C ARG A 36 4.04 -11.46 4.31
N ILE A 37 3.24 -11.32 3.26
CA ILE A 37 3.56 -11.91 1.95
C ILE A 37 4.85 -11.31 1.40
N ALA A 38 5.01 -9.98 1.50
CA ALA A 38 6.19 -9.30 1.02
C ALA A 38 7.45 -9.76 1.75
N ALA A 39 7.40 -9.87 3.09
CA ALA A 39 8.52 -10.36 3.89
C ALA A 39 8.89 -11.80 3.54
N VAL A 40 7.90 -12.70 3.42
CA VAL A 40 8.14 -14.13 3.12
C VAL A 40 8.67 -14.34 1.71
N ARG A 41 8.25 -13.53 0.74
CA ARG A 41 8.62 -13.66 -0.67
C ARG A 41 9.75 -12.74 -1.11
N GLY A 42 10.29 -11.91 -0.21
CA GLY A 42 11.37 -10.98 -0.51
C GLY A 42 10.98 -9.77 -1.35
N TYR A 43 9.68 -9.42 -1.41
CA TYR A 43 9.27 -8.19 -2.09
C TYR A 43 9.71 -6.96 -1.30
N ARG A 44 10.31 -6.01 -2.02
CA ARG A 44 10.68 -4.70 -1.49
C ARG A 44 9.68 -3.60 -1.88
N ARG A 45 8.68 -3.94 -2.69
CA ARG A 45 7.78 -2.99 -3.34
C ARG A 45 6.37 -3.58 -3.43
N ALA A 46 5.36 -2.75 -3.25
CA ALA A 46 3.96 -3.16 -3.41
C ALA A 46 3.14 -2.10 -4.14
N LEU A 47 2.26 -2.54 -5.04
CA LEU A 47 1.18 -1.75 -5.62
C LEU A 47 -0.15 -2.30 -5.11
N ILE A 48 -0.98 -1.43 -4.55
CA ILE A 48 -2.26 -1.80 -3.95
C ILE A 48 -3.37 -1.10 -4.74
N ASP A 49 -4.11 -1.84 -5.54
CA ASP A 49 -5.28 -1.36 -6.27
C ASP A 49 -6.53 -1.45 -5.39
N LEU A 50 -7.07 -0.29 -5.04
CA LEU A 50 -8.28 -0.09 -4.25
C LEU A 50 -9.38 0.58 -5.08
N THR A 51 -9.28 0.60 -6.41
CA THR A 51 -10.25 1.30 -7.28
C THR A 51 -11.65 0.72 -7.19
N ALA A 52 -11.76 -0.58 -6.95
CA ALA A 52 -13.01 -1.29 -6.72
C ALA A 52 -13.39 -1.43 -5.22
N THR A 53 -12.66 -0.75 -4.32
CA THR A 53 -12.95 -0.73 -2.89
C THR A 53 -13.86 0.45 -2.54
N GLU A 54 -14.79 0.23 -1.61
CA GLU A 54 -15.68 1.24 -1.06
C GLU A 54 -15.44 1.37 0.45
N PRO A 55 -14.46 2.19 0.86
CA PRO A 55 -14.12 2.33 2.27
C PRO A 55 -15.16 3.17 3.02
N GLU A 56 -15.59 2.67 4.17
CA GLU A 56 -16.42 3.40 5.14
C GLU A 56 -15.54 3.85 6.30
N LEU A 57 -14.81 4.94 6.07
CA LEU A 57 -13.86 5.48 7.06
C LEU A 57 -14.23 6.90 7.50
N ALA A 58 -14.25 7.11 8.80
CA ALA A 58 -14.19 8.44 9.40
C ALA A 58 -12.78 9.04 9.27
N PHE A 59 -12.69 10.36 9.47
CA PHE A 59 -11.42 11.08 9.41
C PHE A 59 -10.34 10.52 10.37
N THR A 60 -10.73 10.20 11.61
CA THR A 60 -9.82 9.62 12.61
C THR A 60 -9.32 8.23 12.20
N GLU A 61 -10.16 7.45 11.52
CA GLU A 61 -9.81 6.13 11.01
C GLU A 61 -8.83 6.21 9.85
N HIS A 62 -8.90 7.25 9.01
CA HIS A 62 -7.86 7.50 8.01
C HIS A 62 -6.48 7.77 8.64
N LEU A 63 -6.43 8.48 9.78
CA LEU A 63 -5.18 8.71 10.50
C LEU A 63 -4.63 7.40 11.08
N GLN A 64 -5.49 6.61 11.73
CA GLN A 64 -5.14 5.30 12.26
C GLN A 64 -4.64 4.36 11.16
N LEU A 65 -5.34 4.31 10.02
CA LEU A 65 -4.95 3.51 8.87
C LEU A 65 -3.57 3.93 8.35
N GLY A 66 -3.31 5.23 8.21
CA GLY A 66 -2.02 5.72 7.74
C GLY A 66 -0.85 5.32 8.65
N ALA A 67 -1.03 5.47 9.97
CA ALA A 67 -0.01 5.07 10.95
C ALA A 67 0.25 3.55 10.92
N HIS A 68 -0.81 2.75 10.87
CA HIS A 68 -0.70 1.29 10.78
C HIS A 68 -0.02 0.84 9.49
N VAL A 69 -0.44 1.39 8.35
CA VAL A 69 0.16 1.09 7.04
C VAL A 69 1.66 1.41 7.04
N ALA A 70 2.08 2.53 7.64
CA ALA A 70 3.50 2.84 7.77
C ALA A 70 4.25 1.82 8.62
N ALA A 71 3.70 1.42 9.76
CA ALA A 71 4.33 0.42 10.63
C ALA A 71 4.41 -0.96 9.96
N SER A 72 3.29 -1.48 9.44
CA SER A 72 3.23 -2.81 8.83
C SER A 72 4.06 -2.90 7.55
N LEU A 73 4.11 -1.83 6.75
CA LEU A 73 4.85 -1.82 5.47
C LEU A 73 6.25 -1.18 5.57
N ALA A 74 6.76 -0.94 6.78
CA ALA A 74 8.06 -0.27 7.00
C ALA A 74 9.25 -0.97 6.31
N SER A 75 9.15 -2.28 6.10
CA SER A 75 10.19 -3.04 5.39
C SER A 75 10.21 -2.80 3.88
N LEU A 76 9.15 -2.22 3.29
CA LEU A 76 9.07 -1.92 1.87
C LEU A 76 9.79 -0.61 1.55
N ASP A 77 10.50 -0.59 0.43
CA ASP A 77 11.20 0.58 -0.08
C ASP A 77 10.24 1.60 -0.69
N ARG A 78 9.12 1.11 -1.23
CA ARG A 78 8.15 1.91 -1.98
C ARG A 78 6.79 1.20 -2.02
N VAL A 79 5.74 1.97 -1.76
CA VAL A 79 4.35 1.49 -1.85
C VAL A 79 3.54 2.47 -2.68
N SER A 80 2.80 1.98 -3.66
CA SER A 80 1.76 2.75 -4.34
C SER A 80 0.39 2.23 -3.98
N THR A 81 -0.57 3.14 -3.85
CA THR A 81 -2.00 2.79 -3.79
C THR A 81 -2.72 3.46 -4.96
N VAL A 82 -3.73 2.80 -5.50
CA VAL A 82 -4.61 3.36 -6.54
C VAL A 82 -6.01 3.37 -5.99
N VAL A 83 -6.63 4.54 -5.92
CA VAL A 83 -8.00 4.70 -5.40
C VAL A 83 -8.88 5.34 -6.45
N SER A 84 -10.19 5.09 -6.37
CA SER A 84 -11.14 5.89 -7.13
C SER A 84 -10.99 7.38 -6.75
N PRO A 85 -11.11 8.34 -7.70
CA PRO A 85 -11.00 9.78 -7.43
C PRO A 85 -11.88 10.25 -6.26
N ARG A 86 -13.06 9.64 -6.09
CA ARG A 86 -14.00 9.94 -4.99
C ARG A 86 -13.41 9.73 -3.58
N TYR A 87 -12.42 8.85 -3.44
CA TYR A 87 -11.79 8.49 -2.17
C TYR A 87 -10.38 9.08 -2.01
N ARG A 88 -9.94 9.94 -2.92
CA ARG A 88 -8.63 10.59 -2.86
C ARG A 88 -8.66 11.74 -1.85
N THR A 89 -8.56 11.44 -0.56
CA THR A 89 -8.52 12.45 0.52
C THR A 89 -7.09 12.87 0.89
N GLY A 90 -6.12 11.96 0.73
CA GLY A 90 -4.71 12.19 1.08
C GLY A 90 -4.40 12.16 2.58
N VAL A 91 -5.40 11.91 3.45
CA VAL A 91 -5.21 11.91 4.91
C VAL A 91 -4.32 10.75 5.36
N SER A 92 -4.68 9.51 4.97
CA SER A 92 -3.90 8.31 5.30
C SER A 92 -2.51 8.34 4.66
N GLU A 93 -2.39 8.85 3.43
CA GLU A 93 -1.10 9.02 2.75
C GLU A 93 -0.16 9.94 3.53
N LYS A 94 -0.63 11.14 3.90
CA LYS A 94 0.16 12.10 4.69
C LYS A 94 0.53 11.54 6.05
N ALA A 95 -0.37 10.81 6.70
CA ALA A 95 -0.09 10.13 7.96
C ALA A 95 1.02 9.08 7.80
N ALA A 96 0.94 8.22 6.78
CA ALA A 96 1.96 7.19 6.56
C ALA A 96 3.34 7.79 6.19
N GLN A 97 3.35 8.87 5.39
CA GLN A 97 4.57 9.57 5.03
C GLN A 97 5.27 10.23 6.22
N LYS A 98 4.52 10.76 7.18
CA LYS A 98 5.09 11.32 8.43
C LYS A 98 5.85 10.27 9.24
N GLU A 99 5.42 9.02 9.18
CA GLU A 99 6.07 7.87 9.80
C GLU A 99 7.19 7.26 8.92
N GLY A 100 7.56 7.93 7.82
CA GLY A 100 8.71 7.56 6.98
C GLY A 100 8.42 6.57 5.86
N LEU A 101 7.18 6.11 5.69
CA LEU A 101 6.83 5.23 4.57
C LEU A 101 6.83 6.02 3.25
N ARG A 102 7.56 5.52 2.25
CA ARG A 102 7.49 6.03 0.88
C ARG A 102 6.22 5.53 0.18
N LEU A 103 5.09 6.05 0.64
CA LEU A 103 3.77 5.79 0.10
C LEU A 103 3.37 6.91 -0.87
N ARG A 104 2.81 6.55 -2.03
CA ARG A 104 2.12 7.51 -2.90
C ARG A 104 0.79 6.95 -3.37
N THR A 105 -0.26 7.78 -3.33
CA THR A 105 -1.60 7.40 -3.79
C THR A 105 -1.89 8.05 -5.14
N PHE A 106 -2.42 7.26 -6.06
CA PHE A 106 -2.77 7.62 -7.43
C PHE A 106 -4.26 7.39 -7.68
N THR A 107 -4.76 7.98 -8.75
CA THR A 107 -6.10 7.69 -9.30
C THR A 107 -6.05 6.96 -10.63
N SER A 108 -4.84 6.72 -11.16
CA SER A 108 -4.56 5.96 -12.37
C SER A 108 -3.63 4.80 -12.06
N LEU A 109 -4.01 3.59 -12.50
CA LEU A 109 -3.19 2.40 -12.35
C LEU A 109 -1.89 2.53 -13.18
N GLU A 110 -1.98 3.11 -14.36
CA GLU A 110 -0.84 3.30 -15.26
C GLU A 110 0.24 4.18 -14.63
N GLU A 111 -0.16 5.32 -14.04
CA GLU A 111 0.77 6.23 -13.36
C GLU A 111 1.42 5.58 -12.14
N ALA A 112 0.63 4.83 -11.36
CA ALA A 112 1.14 4.10 -10.21
C ALA A 112 2.18 3.06 -10.64
N GLN A 113 1.92 2.30 -11.70
CA GLN A 113 2.86 1.32 -12.23
C GLN A 113 4.12 1.98 -12.78
N ALA A 114 4.00 3.10 -13.51
CA ALA A 114 5.15 3.86 -14.00
C ALA A 114 6.04 4.31 -12.84
N TRP A 115 5.45 4.83 -11.76
CA TRP A 115 6.18 5.23 -10.56
C TRP A 115 6.82 4.05 -9.82
N MET A 116 6.24 2.84 -9.88
CA MET A 116 6.86 1.65 -9.28
C MET A 116 8.08 1.15 -10.05
N ARG A 117 8.11 1.34 -11.38
CA ARG A 117 9.24 1.01 -12.25
C ARG A 117 10.39 2.03 -12.12
N ASP A 118 10.05 3.31 -12.00
CA ASP A 118 11.02 4.43 -11.87
C ASP A 118 11.68 4.52 -10.47
N ALA A 119 11.84 3.38 -9.79
CA ALA A 119 12.40 3.33 -8.46
C ALA A 119 13.82 2.78 -8.49
N PRO A 120 14.85 3.54 -8.07
CA PRO A 120 16.10 2.92 -7.68
C PRO A 120 15.81 2.02 -6.46
N GLY A 121 16.24 0.74 -6.53
CA GLY A 121 16.17 -0.16 -5.38
C GLY A 121 16.94 0.44 -4.20
N LYS A 122 16.47 0.23 -2.98
CA LYS A 122 17.24 0.63 -1.79
C LYS A 122 18.48 -0.25 -1.81
N THR A 123 19.62 0.32 -2.19
CA THR A 123 20.90 -0.39 -2.26
C THR A 123 21.14 -1.03 -0.90
N ALA A 124 21.35 -2.35 -0.89
CA ALA A 124 21.78 -3.05 0.31
C ALA A 124 23.02 -2.33 0.82
N THR A 125 22.95 -1.81 2.04
CA THR A 125 24.11 -1.28 2.74
C THR A 125 25.09 -2.44 2.90
N SER A 126 26.08 -2.50 2.01
CA SER A 126 27.26 -3.34 2.19
C SER A 126 27.98 -2.85 3.43
N SER A 127 27.68 -3.43 4.59
CA SER A 127 28.57 -3.40 5.74
C SER A 127 29.75 -4.33 5.42
N VAL A 128 30.80 -3.75 4.84
CA VAL A 128 32.14 -4.30 4.94
C VAL A 128 32.66 -3.87 6.30
N SER A 129 32.84 -4.82 7.21
CA SER A 129 33.76 -4.77 8.35
C SER A 129 34.13 -6.18 8.73
#